data_AF-A0A1E2V941-F1
#
_entry.id   AF-A0A1E2V941-F1
#
_cell.length_a   1.000
_cell.length_b   1.000
_cell.length_c   1.000
_cell.angle_alpha   90.00
_cell.angle_beta   90.00
_cell.angle_gamma   90.00
#
_symmetry.space_group_name_H-M   'P 1'
#
loop_
_entity.id
_entity.type
_entity.pdbx_description
1 polymer ?
#
loop_
_entity_poly.entity_id
_entity_poly.type
_entity_poly.pdbx_seq_one_letter_code
_entity_poly.pdbx_strand_id
1 'polypeptide(L)'
;MTTAAPTQAHCVRKSPASPLRFHHRKPYPLHQLPFIDNVPGKRGLSFWAVPKTGGYSGGCKTGESLARIYLKQLKTHHTDFNEGRLQSIVLDMCEVERGGDPEQGALCGQVVGFFSELECWLI
;
A
#
# COMPACT_ATOMS: atom_id res chain seq x y z
N MET A 1 -4.18 -48.51 -24.45
CA MET A 1 -3.15 -47.59 -23.92
C MET A 1 -3.57 -46.18 -24.31
N THR A 2 -4.17 -45.44 -23.39
CA THR A 2 -4.73 -44.10 -23.66
C THR A 2 -3.80 -43.06 -23.07
N THR A 3 -3.12 -42.32 -23.93
CA THR A 3 -2.13 -41.29 -23.55
C THR A 3 -2.88 -40.02 -23.16
N ALA A 4 -2.77 -39.61 -21.89
CA ALA A 4 -3.30 -38.33 -21.42
C ALA A 4 -2.37 -37.17 -21.82
N ALA A 5 -2.92 -36.14 -22.44
CA ALA A 5 -2.21 -34.93 -22.85
C ALA A 5 -1.84 -34.04 -21.65
N PRO A 6 -0.73 -33.28 -21.71
CA PRO A 6 -0.29 -32.46 -20.58
C PRO A 6 -1.13 -31.18 -20.47
N THR A 7 -1.70 -30.94 -19.29
CA THR A 7 -2.39 -29.71 -18.92
C THR A 7 -1.40 -28.55 -18.90
N GLN A 8 -1.50 -27.64 -19.87
CA GLN A 8 -0.71 -26.41 -19.88
C GLN A 8 -1.10 -25.53 -18.68
N ALA A 9 -0.13 -25.25 -17.81
CA ALA A 9 -0.25 -24.26 -16.76
C ALA A 9 -0.34 -22.87 -17.41
N HIS A 10 -1.56 -22.32 -17.45
CA HIS A 10 -1.77 -20.94 -17.86
C HIS A 10 -1.22 -20.01 -16.77
N CYS A 11 -0.02 -19.46 -16.98
CA CYS A 11 0.45 -18.32 -16.20
C CYS A 11 -0.44 -17.12 -16.55
N VAL A 12 -1.47 -16.86 -15.73
CA VAL A 12 -2.28 -15.65 -15.84
C VAL A 12 -1.37 -14.46 -15.52
N ARG A 13 -0.98 -13.69 -16.56
CA ARG A 13 -0.25 -12.44 -16.37
C ARG A 13 -1.22 -11.43 -15.75
N LYS A 14 -1.12 -11.23 -14.43
CA LYS A 14 -1.82 -10.16 -13.71
C LYS A 14 -1.40 -8.82 -14.30
N SER A 15 -2.36 -7.96 -14.63
CA SER A 15 -2.08 -6.64 -15.19
C SER A 15 -1.10 -5.87 -14.29
N PRO A 16 -0.13 -5.13 -14.87
CA PRO A 16 0.83 -4.38 -14.08
C PRO A 16 0.10 -3.38 -13.19
N ALA A 17 0.43 -3.39 -11.90
CA ALA A 17 -0.11 -2.42 -10.96
C ALA A 17 0.27 -1.00 -11.38
N SER A 18 -0.68 -0.08 -11.33
CA SER A 18 -0.44 1.33 -11.68
C SER A 18 0.63 1.94 -10.76
N PRO A 19 1.56 2.75 -11.30
CA PRO A 19 2.57 3.41 -10.50
C PRO A 19 1.94 4.44 -9.54
N LEU A 20 2.51 4.55 -8.34
CA LEU A 20 2.12 5.55 -7.35
C LEU A 20 2.41 6.96 -7.88
N ARG A 21 1.46 7.88 -7.67
CA ARG A 21 1.56 9.27 -8.13
C ARG A 21 0.95 10.22 -7.11
N PHE A 22 1.59 11.36 -6.88
CA PHE A 22 1.00 12.41 -6.04
C PHE A 22 -0.22 13.04 -6.72
N HIS A 23 -1.23 13.36 -5.92
CA HIS A 23 -2.47 13.98 -6.40
C HIS A 23 -2.53 15.48 -6.03
N HIS A 24 -1.56 16.28 -6.52
CA HIS A 24 -1.39 17.70 -6.15
C HIS A 24 -2.63 18.60 -6.32
N ARG A 25 -3.59 18.19 -7.16
CA ARG A 25 -4.81 18.96 -7.44
C ARG A 25 -5.98 18.63 -6.51
N LYS A 26 -5.82 17.67 -5.58
CA LYS A 26 -6.90 17.32 -4.65
C LYS A 26 -7.02 18.37 -3.53
N PRO A 27 -8.25 18.74 -3.14
CA PRO A 27 -8.49 19.84 -2.21
C PRO A 27 -8.03 19.55 -0.79
N TYR A 28 -8.07 18.28 -0.36
CA TYR A 28 -7.63 17.86 0.96
C TYR A 28 -6.17 17.40 0.92
N PRO A 29 -5.27 17.96 1.76
CA PRO A 29 -3.85 17.60 1.77
C PRO A 29 -3.59 16.10 1.91
N LEU A 30 -4.39 15.42 2.73
CA LEU A 30 -4.31 13.97 2.89
C LEU A 30 -4.49 13.23 1.55
N HIS A 31 -5.49 13.61 0.76
CA HIS A 31 -5.78 12.94 -0.51
C HIS A 31 -4.70 13.15 -1.57
N GLN A 32 -3.75 14.07 -1.33
CA GLN A 32 -2.60 14.29 -2.22
C GLN A 32 -1.53 13.20 -2.08
N LEU A 33 -1.57 12.41 -1.00
CA LEU A 33 -0.66 11.31 -0.75
C LEU A 33 -0.71 10.27 -1.88
N PRO A 34 0.45 9.71 -2.29
CA PRO A 34 0.54 8.92 -3.50
C PRO A 34 -0.06 7.52 -3.36
N PHE A 35 -0.38 7.12 -2.13
CA PHE A 35 -0.99 5.85 -1.76
C PHE A 35 -2.47 5.98 -1.37
N ILE A 36 -3.11 7.12 -1.68
CA ILE A 36 -4.54 7.33 -1.48
C ILE A 36 -5.25 7.48 -2.83
N ASP A 37 -5.86 6.39 -3.30
CA ASP A 37 -6.54 6.36 -4.59
C ASP A 37 -7.77 5.45 -4.57
N ASN A 38 -8.56 5.49 -5.65
CA ASN A 38 -9.65 4.56 -5.86
C ASN A 38 -9.09 3.21 -6.29
N VAL A 39 -9.46 2.14 -5.57
CA VAL A 39 -9.07 0.77 -5.89
C VAL A 39 -10.30 0.02 -6.43
N PRO A 40 -10.19 -0.72 -7.56
CA PRO A 40 -11.30 -1.51 -8.08
C PRO A 40 -11.89 -2.45 -7.02
N GLY A 41 -13.21 -2.45 -6.88
CA GLY A 41 -13.92 -3.29 -5.91
C GLY A 41 -14.04 -2.74 -4.49
N LYS A 42 -13.36 -1.63 -4.16
CA LYS A 42 -13.53 -0.94 -2.87
C LYS A 42 -14.54 0.20 -3.00
N ARG A 43 -15.47 0.29 -2.04
CA ARG A 43 -16.42 1.42 -1.94
C ARG A 43 -15.71 2.60 -1.27
N GLY A 44 -15.52 3.69 -2.01
CA GLY A 44 -14.82 4.88 -1.51
C GLY A 44 -13.32 4.87 -1.80
N LEU A 45 -12.57 5.77 -1.14
CA LEU A 45 -11.13 5.87 -1.28
C LEU A 45 -10.43 4.76 -0.49
N SER A 46 -9.39 4.18 -1.09
CA SER A 46 -8.40 3.40 -0.36
C SER A 46 -7.36 4.35 0.22
N PHE A 47 -7.07 4.20 1.50
CA PHE A 47 -5.99 4.86 2.21
C PHE A 47 -4.68 4.07 2.13
N TRP A 48 -4.70 2.88 1.52
CA TRP A 48 -3.51 2.08 1.24
C TRP A 48 -3.55 1.45 -0.16
N ALA A 49 -3.56 2.30 -1.19
CA ALA A 49 -3.53 1.91 -2.59
C ALA A 49 -2.10 1.58 -3.07
N VAL A 50 -1.35 0.78 -2.30
CA VAL A 50 0.06 0.45 -2.60
C VAL A 50 0.15 -0.88 -3.36
N PRO A 51 0.84 -0.92 -4.51
CA PRO A 51 1.13 -2.17 -5.21
C PRO A 51 1.89 -3.15 -4.32
N LYS A 52 1.39 -4.39 -4.22
CA LYS A 52 2.01 -5.47 -3.44
C LYS A 52 3.09 -6.18 -4.26
N THR A 53 4.13 -5.46 -4.64
CA THR A 53 5.22 -5.96 -5.48
C THR A 53 6.56 -5.95 -4.75
N GLY A 54 7.56 -6.66 -5.27
CA GLY A 54 8.93 -6.62 -4.73
C GLY A 54 9.20 -7.47 -3.48
N GLY A 55 8.24 -8.28 -3.04
CA GLY A 55 8.38 -9.17 -1.87
C GLY A 55 8.59 -8.41 -0.55
N TYR A 56 8.91 -9.12 0.52
CA TYR A 56 9.00 -8.53 1.87
C TYR A 56 10.03 -7.40 1.98
N SER A 57 11.27 -7.63 1.53
CA SER A 57 12.32 -6.61 1.60
C SER A 57 12.01 -5.37 0.75
N GLY A 58 11.45 -5.55 -0.46
CA GLY A 58 10.99 -4.44 -1.29
C GLY A 58 9.81 -3.71 -0.64
N GLY A 59 8.94 -4.46 0.03
CA GLY A 59 7.87 -3.94 0.85
C GLY A 59 8.38 -3.03 1.96
N CYS A 60 9.38 -3.44 2.75
CA CYS A 60 9.95 -2.62 3.83
C CYS A 60 10.43 -1.26 3.32
N LYS A 61 11.27 -1.26 2.28
CA LYS A 61 11.78 -0.02 1.67
C LYS A 61 10.66 0.88 1.15
N THR A 62 9.61 0.28 0.59
CA THR A 62 8.41 1.00 0.15
C THR A 62 7.69 1.63 1.34
N GLY A 63 7.41 0.85 2.39
CA GLY A 63 6.78 1.32 3.62
C GLY A 63 7.52 2.50 4.25
N GLU A 64 8.83 2.37 4.45
CA GLU A 64 9.70 3.43 4.98
C GLU A 64 9.59 4.73 4.17
N SER A 65 9.69 4.60 2.84
CA SER A 65 9.61 5.75 1.92
C SER A 65 8.25 6.45 2.02
N LEU A 66 7.17 5.68 2.11
CA LEU A 66 5.81 6.21 2.22
C LEU A 66 5.56 6.85 3.60
N ALA A 67 6.12 6.28 4.67
CA ALA A 67 6.08 6.88 6.00
C ALA A 67 6.77 8.25 6.03
N ARG A 68 7.94 8.39 5.40
CA ARG A 68 8.62 9.71 5.28
C ARG A 68 7.75 10.75 4.56
N ILE A 69 7.07 10.33 3.49
CA ILE A 69 6.14 11.21 2.76
C ILE A 69 4.98 11.62 3.66
N TYR A 70 4.41 10.66 4.41
CA TYR A 70 3.34 10.91 5.37
C TYR A 70 3.78 11.87 6.49
N LEU A 71 4.93 11.61 7.13
CA LEU A 71 5.50 12.47 8.18
C LEU A 71 5.79 13.88 7.67
N LYS A 72 6.29 14.02 6.43
CA LYS A 72 6.48 15.34 5.81
C LYS A 72 5.14 16.07 5.64
N GLN A 73 4.09 15.36 5.24
CA GLN A 73 2.73 15.92 5.16
C GLN A 73 2.19 16.33 6.54
N LEU A 74 2.41 15.53 7.60
CA LEU A 74 2.06 15.88 8.97
C LEU A 74 2.70 17.20 9.40
N LYS A 75 4.00 17.36 9.15
CA LYS A 75 4.73 18.59 9.50
C LYS A 75 4.16 19.82 8.79
N THR A 76 3.85 19.70 7.50
CA THR A 76 3.34 20.82 6.69
C THR A 76 1.93 21.24 7.09
N HIS A 77 1.05 20.31 7.47
CA HIS A 77 -0.38 20.57 7.69
C HIS A 77 -0.86 20.22 9.11
N HIS A 78 -0.01 20.39 10.12
CA HIS A 78 -0.20 19.89 11.48
C HIS A 78 -1.54 20.31 12.15
N THR A 79 -2.13 21.44 11.78
CA THR A 79 -3.44 21.89 12.30
C THR A 79 -4.62 21.06 11.81
N ASP A 80 -4.49 20.40 10.66
CA ASP A 80 -5.59 19.69 9.99
C ASP A 80 -5.52 18.17 10.21
N PHE A 81 -4.53 17.67 10.96
CA PHE A 81 -4.19 16.23 10.95
C PHE A 81 -4.82 15.39 12.08
N ASN A 82 -5.67 15.96 12.92
CA ASN A 82 -6.21 15.29 14.12
C ASN A 82 -7.52 14.48 13.90
N GLU A 83 -7.75 14.00 12.67
CA GLU A 83 -9.04 13.41 12.24
C GLU A 83 -9.01 11.88 12.08
N GLY A 84 -8.06 11.19 12.71
CA GLY A 84 -8.03 9.72 12.63
C GLY A 84 -7.37 9.16 11.35
N ARG A 85 -6.53 9.94 10.67
CA ARG A 85 -5.98 9.60 9.34
C ARG A 85 -5.02 8.41 9.36
N LEU A 86 -4.21 8.29 10.41
CA LEU A 86 -3.35 7.13 10.61
C LEU A 86 -4.22 5.88 10.77
N GLN A 87 -5.29 5.97 11.55
CA GLN A 87 -6.25 4.90 11.79
C GLN A 87 -6.87 4.42 10.46
N SER A 88 -7.25 5.34 9.56
CA SER A 88 -7.73 4.96 8.22
C SER A 88 -6.68 4.22 7.39
N ILE A 89 -5.41 4.65 7.44
CA ILE A 89 -4.30 3.94 6.78
C ILE A 89 -4.14 2.53 7.36
N VAL A 90 -4.15 2.39 8.69
CA VAL A 90 -4.00 1.09 9.38
C VAL A 90 -5.15 0.15 9.05
N LEU A 91 -6.39 0.64 9.07
CA LEU A 91 -7.57 -0.17 8.73
C LEU A 91 -7.43 -0.72 7.30
N ASP A 92 -7.01 0.10 6.35
CA ASP A 92 -6.80 -0.32 4.97
C ASP A 92 -5.65 -1.33 4.79
N MET A 93 -4.59 -1.22 5.59
CA MET A 93 -3.53 -2.24 5.63
C MET A 93 -4.05 -3.58 6.16
N CYS A 94 -5.05 -3.56 7.05
CA CYS A 94 -5.63 -4.72 7.71
C CYS A 94 -6.79 -5.38 6.94
N GLU A 95 -7.53 -4.63 6.11
CA GLU A 95 -8.66 -5.13 5.32
C GLU A 95 -8.28 -6.12 4.20
N VAL A 96 -6.99 -6.34 3.96
CA VAL A 96 -6.52 -7.28 2.95
C VAL A 96 -6.60 -8.72 3.45
N GLU A 97 -7.33 -9.57 2.73
CA GLU A 97 -7.29 -11.02 2.91
C GLU A 97 -5.86 -11.55 2.80
N ARG A 98 -5.39 -12.18 3.88
CA ARG A 98 -4.04 -12.72 3.96
C ARG A 98 -3.98 -14.08 3.29
N GLY A 99 -3.58 -14.12 2.03
CA GLY A 99 -3.23 -15.34 1.31
C GLY A 99 -1.78 -15.77 1.58
N GLY A 100 -1.42 -17.02 1.29
CA GLY A 100 -0.03 -17.49 1.32
C GLY A 100 0.81 -17.04 0.11
N ASP A 101 0.37 -16.01 -0.63
CA ASP A 101 1.00 -15.59 -1.87
C ASP A 101 2.20 -14.64 -1.63
N PRO A 102 3.08 -14.43 -2.62
CA PRO A 102 4.17 -13.47 -2.53
C PRO A 102 3.74 -12.01 -2.32
N GLU A 103 2.51 -11.65 -2.69
CA GLU A 103 1.93 -10.31 -2.50
C GLU A 103 1.69 -10.05 -1.00
N GLN A 104 1.40 -11.09 -0.22
CA GLN A 104 1.30 -11.03 1.22
C GLN A 104 2.65 -10.68 1.85
N GLY A 105 3.74 -11.25 1.34
CA GLY A 105 5.09 -10.89 1.76
C GLY A 105 5.36 -9.40 1.55
N ALA A 106 5.00 -8.86 0.38
CA ALA A 106 5.15 -7.44 0.09
C ALA A 106 4.31 -6.54 1.01
N LEU A 107 3.04 -6.89 1.26
CA LEU A 107 2.19 -6.13 2.19
C LEU A 107 2.75 -6.15 3.62
N CYS A 108 3.17 -7.32 4.13
CA CYS A 108 3.79 -7.41 5.46
C CYS A 108 5.03 -6.51 5.56
N GLY A 109 5.88 -6.52 4.54
CA GLY A 109 7.04 -5.64 4.47
C GLY A 109 6.65 -4.17 4.48
N GLN A 110 5.66 -3.79 3.66
CA GLN A 110 5.13 -2.42 3.60
C GLN A 110 4.64 -1.91 4.96
N VAL A 111 3.87 -2.74 5.68
CA VAL A 111 3.41 -2.40 7.04
C VAL A 111 4.61 -2.24 7.97
N VAL A 112 5.52 -3.22 8.01
CA VAL A 112 6.69 -3.17 8.91
C VAL A 112 7.56 -1.95 8.64
N GLY A 113 7.90 -1.68 7.39
CA GLY A 113 8.73 -0.52 7.04
C GLY A 113 8.04 0.82 7.36
N PHE A 114 6.73 0.91 7.13
CA PHE A 114 5.98 2.12 7.45
C PHE A 114 6.02 2.42 8.95
N PHE A 115 5.72 1.43 9.79
CA PHE A 115 5.72 1.61 11.25
C PHE A 115 7.12 1.74 11.85
N SER A 116 8.13 1.09 11.28
CA SER A 116 9.52 1.27 11.73
C SER A 116 9.96 2.73 11.59
N GLU A 117 9.64 3.38 10.48
CA GLU A 117 9.98 4.79 10.27
C GLU A 117 9.15 5.73 11.18
N LEU A 118 7.89 5.38 11.48
CA LEU A 118 7.11 6.10 12.49
C LEU A 118 7.74 5.98 13.88
N GLU A 119 8.14 4.78 14.29
CA GLU A 119 8.81 4.54 15.58
C GLU A 119 10.10 5.34 15.68
N CYS A 120 10.95 5.31 14.64
CA CYS A 120 12.16 6.14 14.57
C CYS A 120 11.89 7.65 14.69
N TRP A 121 10.69 8.11 14.33
CA TRP A 121 10.33 9.52 14.42
C TRP A 121 9.78 9.91 15.80
N LEU A 122 9.30 8.95 16.59
CA LEU A 122 8.74 9.18 17.93
C LEU A 122 9.80 9.20 19.04
N ILE A 123 11.01 8.73 18.74
CA ILE A 123 12.17 8.71 19.63
C ILE A 123 13.07 9.91 19.31
#